data_AF-X0V180-F1
#
_entry.id   AF-X0V180-F1
#
_cell.length_a   1.000
_cell.length_b   1.000
_cell.length_c   1.000
_cell.angle_alpha   90.00
_cell.angle_beta   90.00
_cell.angle_gamma   90.00
#
_symmetry.space_group_name_H-M   'P 1'
#
loop_
_entity.id
_entity.type
_entity.pdbx_description
1 polymer ?
#
loop_
_entity_poly.entity_id
_entity_poly.type
_entity_poly.pdbx_seq_one_letter_code
_entity_poly.pdbx_strand_id
1 'polypeptide(L)'
;MQPETAYIFPGQGSQYLGMGHELYDNFEIAAFVFYRANRLLNKEFEKIIFGKIPDKFRDKVSHVDELGIKRGLKTHLDKQVQIATYITSWAAFLTFKERLEEEKLSLRPEVMAGHSFGEYTALTAAEGMNYDTGLQLVNQRQRIMISCAKDIDGGLVAIINRDRDITQEDVRNITNYAGREILHIALYNSSKQNVFGGISKNIGAAKHLLKESEFKAIDLPVLGPWHTPLMGAASENLKKYIEQKEFSFKGTEIP
;
A
#
# COMPACT_ATOMS: atom_id res chain seq x y z
N MET A 1 -27.22 -12.93 18.32
CA MET A 1 -26.31 -11.77 18.42
C MET A 1 -25.42 -11.81 17.20
N GLN A 2 -25.18 -10.66 16.56
CA GLN A 2 -24.15 -10.59 15.52
C GLN A 2 -22.78 -10.74 16.18
N PRO A 3 -21.81 -11.38 15.50
CA PRO A 3 -20.45 -11.41 15.99
C PRO A 3 -19.85 -10.00 15.95
N GLU A 4 -19.04 -9.67 16.96
CA GLU A 4 -18.20 -8.49 16.92
C GLU A 4 -17.28 -8.57 15.70
N THR A 5 -17.35 -7.57 14.82
CA THR A 5 -16.74 -7.63 13.48
C THR A 5 -15.89 -6.39 13.23
N ALA A 6 -14.72 -6.56 12.61
CA ALA A 6 -13.89 -5.45 12.14
C ALA A 6 -13.62 -5.60 10.64
N TYR A 7 -13.73 -4.50 9.90
CA TYR A 7 -13.33 -4.50 8.49
C TYR A 7 -11.93 -3.93 8.36
N ILE A 8 -11.03 -4.71 7.79
CA ILE A 8 -9.62 -4.34 7.62
C ILE A 8 -9.30 -4.28 6.13
N PHE A 9 -8.86 -3.12 5.67
CA PHE A 9 -8.51 -2.88 4.27
C PHE A 9 -7.00 -3.07 4.05
N PRO A 10 -6.60 -3.85 3.03
CA PRO A 10 -5.20 -4.17 2.81
C PRO A 10 -4.40 -2.99 2.26
N GLY A 11 -3.11 -2.95 2.62
CA GLY A 11 -2.14 -1.99 2.09
C GLY A 11 -1.49 -2.42 0.77
N GLN A 12 -0.52 -1.62 0.34
CA GLN A 12 0.39 -1.95 -0.77
C GLN A 12 1.17 -3.24 -0.44
N GLY A 13 1.29 -4.14 -1.42
CA GLY A 13 1.90 -5.46 -1.28
C GLY A 13 0.91 -6.61 -1.53
N SER A 14 -0.40 -6.34 -1.41
CA SER A 14 -1.46 -7.33 -1.61
C SER A 14 -1.95 -7.45 -3.05
N GLN A 15 -1.46 -6.59 -3.94
CA GLN A 15 -1.88 -6.55 -5.34
C GLN A 15 -1.34 -7.73 -6.15
N TYR A 16 -2.12 -8.19 -7.11
CA TYR A 16 -1.73 -9.19 -8.11
C TYR A 16 -2.47 -8.94 -9.42
N LEU A 17 -1.90 -9.41 -10.53
CA LEU A 17 -2.57 -9.33 -11.84
C LEU A 17 -3.87 -10.14 -11.82
N GLY A 18 -4.95 -9.56 -12.33
CA GLY A 18 -6.28 -10.17 -12.34
C GLY A 18 -7.09 -9.95 -11.06
N MET A 19 -6.56 -9.24 -10.05
CA MET A 19 -7.33 -8.93 -8.84
C MET A 19 -8.63 -8.18 -9.19
N GLY A 20 -9.75 -8.60 -8.61
CA GLY A 20 -11.07 -8.00 -8.85
C GLY A 20 -11.71 -8.32 -10.20
N HIS A 21 -11.09 -9.15 -11.06
CA HIS A 21 -11.67 -9.49 -12.37
C HIS A 21 -13.01 -10.23 -12.24
N GLU A 22 -13.09 -11.20 -11.34
CA GLU A 22 -14.33 -11.95 -11.09
C GLU A 22 -15.44 -11.03 -10.56
N LEU A 23 -15.10 -10.08 -9.68
CA LEU A 23 -16.07 -9.09 -9.20
C LEU A 23 -16.55 -8.21 -10.36
N TYR A 24 -15.62 -7.72 -11.18
CA TYR A 24 -15.92 -6.90 -12.35
C TYR A 24 -16.84 -7.59 -13.35
N ASP A 25 -16.63 -8.88 -13.62
CA ASP A 25 -17.43 -9.64 -14.60
C ASP A 25 -18.84 -10.00 -14.09
N ASN A 26 -19.00 -10.17 -12.77
CA ASN A 26 -20.23 -10.73 -12.19
C ASN A 26 -21.12 -9.69 -11.47
N PHE A 27 -20.58 -8.52 -11.12
CA PHE A 27 -21.31 -7.52 -10.33
C PHE A 27 -21.26 -6.14 -10.99
N GLU A 28 -22.44 -5.60 -11.32
CA GLU A 28 -22.55 -4.30 -11.99
C GLU A 28 -21.93 -3.17 -11.15
N ILE A 29 -22.09 -3.22 -9.81
CA ILE A 29 -21.50 -2.23 -8.92
C ILE A 29 -19.97 -2.23 -8.96
N ALA A 30 -19.34 -3.41 -9.07
CA ALA A 30 -17.90 -3.53 -9.24
C ALA A 30 -17.48 -2.95 -10.60
N ALA A 31 -18.15 -3.34 -11.69
CA ALA A 31 -17.85 -2.79 -13.03
C ALA A 31 -17.97 -1.26 -13.07
N PHE A 32 -18.98 -0.70 -12.38
CA PHE A 32 -19.19 0.74 -12.27
C PHE A 32 -18.04 1.45 -11.54
N VAL A 33 -17.47 0.84 -10.49
CA VAL A 33 -16.30 1.38 -9.79
C VAL A 33 -15.11 1.55 -10.74
N PHE A 34 -14.79 0.54 -11.55
CA PHE A 34 -13.71 0.63 -12.54
C PHE A 34 -14.04 1.68 -13.62
N TYR A 35 -15.27 1.68 -14.14
CA TYR A 35 -15.73 2.69 -15.11
C TYR A 35 -15.54 4.11 -14.56
N ARG A 36 -15.97 4.37 -13.33
CA ARG A 36 -15.86 5.68 -12.69
C ARG A 36 -14.40 6.09 -12.52
N ALA A 37 -13.53 5.16 -12.10
CA ALA A 37 -12.10 5.42 -11.98
C ALA A 37 -11.46 5.79 -13.31
N ASN A 38 -11.81 5.05 -14.36
CA ASN A 38 -11.31 5.27 -15.70
C ASN A 38 -11.70 6.64 -16.25
N ARG A 39 -12.96 7.03 -16.04
CA ARG A 39 -13.47 8.35 -16.43
C ARG A 39 -12.80 9.47 -15.66
N LEU A 40 -12.64 9.34 -14.35
CA LEU A 40 -12.09 10.41 -13.51
C LEU A 40 -10.61 10.65 -13.78
N LEU A 41 -9.83 9.60 -14.00
CA LEU A 41 -8.38 9.68 -14.17
C LEU A 41 -7.93 9.53 -15.64
N ASN A 42 -8.87 9.44 -16.57
CA ASN A 42 -8.65 9.26 -18.00
C ASN A 42 -7.65 8.14 -18.32
N LYS A 43 -7.93 6.94 -17.78
CA LYS A 43 -7.05 5.76 -17.87
C LYS A 43 -7.87 4.47 -17.91
N GLU A 44 -7.31 3.39 -18.43
CA GLU A 44 -7.97 2.07 -18.50
C GLU A 44 -7.42 1.13 -17.41
N PHE A 45 -7.84 1.32 -16.16
CA PHE A 45 -7.32 0.57 -15.02
C PHE A 45 -7.69 -0.91 -15.05
N GLU A 46 -8.85 -1.27 -15.57
CA GLU A 46 -9.25 -2.65 -15.81
C GLU A 46 -8.22 -3.36 -16.70
N LYS A 47 -7.72 -2.71 -17.76
CA LYS A 47 -6.69 -3.33 -18.61
C LYS A 47 -5.36 -3.49 -17.88
N ILE A 48 -5.00 -2.54 -17.03
CA ILE A 48 -3.75 -2.56 -16.24
C ILE A 48 -3.81 -3.65 -15.17
N ILE A 49 -4.90 -3.68 -14.41
CA ILE A 49 -5.10 -4.56 -13.27
C ILE A 49 -5.30 -6.00 -13.75
N PHE A 50 -6.07 -6.20 -14.83
CA PHE A 50 -6.36 -7.52 -15.39
C PHE A 50 -5.26 -8.04 -16.33
N GLY A 51 -4.22 -7.26 -16.59
CA GLY A 51 -3.14 -7.66 -17.49
C GLY A 51 -3.55 -7.76 -18.96
N LYS A 52 -4.62 -7.06 -19.39
CA LYS A 52 -5.09 -7.01 -20.78
C LYS A 52 -4.37 -5.95 -21.63
N ILE A 53 -3.51 -5.10 -21.04
CA ILE A 53 -2.56 -4.31 -21.82
C ILE A 53 -1.52 -5.27 -22.40
N PRO A 54 -1.42 -5.44 -23.74
CA PRO A 54 -0.40 -6.30 -24.33
C PRO A 54 0.97 -5.80 -23.92
N ASP A 55 1.78 -6.69 -23.35
CA ASP A 55 3.21 -6.48 -23.18
C ASP A 55 3.87 -6.38 -24.57
N LYS A 56 3.83 -5.20 -25.19
CA LYS A 56 4.88 -4.82 -26.15
C LYS A 56 6.23 -4.60 -25.45
N PHE A 57 6.23 -4.64 -24.11
CA PHE A 57 7.38 -4.53 -23.21
C PHE A 57 7.48 -5.77 -22.31
N ARG A 58 7.37 -6.97 -22.89
CA ARG A 58 7.58 -8.25 -22.18
C ARG A 58 9.05 -8.50 -21.80
N ASP A 59 9.84 -7.44 -21.72
CA ASP A 59 11.11 -7.42 -21.04
C ASP A 59 10.88 -6.66 -19.75
N LYS A 60 11.16 -7.32 -18.61
CA LYS A 60 11.36 -6.72 -17.28
C LYS A 60 11.34 -5.19 -17.34
N VAL A 61 10.31 -4.52 -16.82
CA VAL A 61 10.29 -3.05 -16.75
C VAL A 61 11.33 -2.63 -15.72
N SER A 62 12.60 -2.63 -16.11
CA SER A 62 13.68 -2.06 -15.33
C SER A 62 13.50 -0.55 -15.38
N HIS A 63 13.11 0.05 -14.26
CA HIS A 63 13.65 1.37 -13.98
C HIS A 63 15.14 1.15 -13.70
N VAL A 64 15.95 1.58 -14.65
CA VAL A 64 17.37 1.80 -14.48
C VAL A 64 17.46 3.25 -14.02
N ASP A 65 17.91 3.49 -12.79
CA ASP A 65 18.27 4.84 -12.39
C ASP A 65 19.52 5.31 -13.17
N GLU A 66 19.90 6.57 -13.03
CA GLU A 66 21.06 7.15 -13.73
C GLU A 66 22.39 6.43 -13.38
N LEU A 67 22.38 5.52 -12.39
CA LEU A 67 23.51 4.73 -11.90
C LEU A 67 23.45 3.23 -12.26
N GLY A 68 22.46 2.77 -13.03
CA GLY A 68 22.41 1.39 -13.53
C GLY A 68 21.71 0.36 -12.63
N ILE A 69 21.06 0.78 -11.54
CA ILE A 69 20.47 -0.14 -10.55
C ILE A 69 19.06 -0.59 -11.00
N LYS A 70 18.86 -1.90 -11.18
CA LYS A 70 17.54 -2.47 -11.51
C LYS A 70 16.64 -2.56 -10.28
N ARG A 71 15.66 -1.66 -10.15
CA ARG A 71 14.53 -1.87 -9.23
C ARG A 71 13.45 -2.69 -9.93
N GLY A 72 13.18 -3.89 -9.43
CA GLY A 72 12.38 -4.90 -10.12
C GLY A 72 10.87 -4.61 -10.09
N LEU A 73 10.37 -3.90 -11.09
CA LEU A 73 8.95 -3.91 -11.43
C LEU A 73 8.72 -5.01 -12.47
N LYS A 74 7.75 -5.89 -12.21
CA LYS A 74 7.41 -7.02 -13.08
C LYS A 74 6.36 -6.61 -14.10
N THR A 75 5.52 -5.62 -13.80
CA THR A 75 4.32 -5.29 -14.57
C THR A 75 4.00 -3.79 -14.56
N HIS A 76 3.09 -3.35 -15.44
CA HIS A 76 2.51 -2.00 -15.40
C HIS A 76 1.69 -1.72 -14.12
N LEU A 77 1.18 -2.79 -13.49
CA LEU A 77 0.49 -2.73 -12.20
C LEU A 77 1.44 -2.29 -11.08
N ASP A 78 2.72 -2.68 -11.11
CA ASP A 78 3.67 -2.36 -10.04
C ASP A 78 3.99 -0.85 -9.93
N LYS A 79 3.73 -0.08 -10.99
CA LYS A 79 3.81 1.40 -10.96
C LYS A 79 2.57 2.06 -10.36
N GLN A 80 1.51 1.28 -10.16
CA GLN A 80 0.15 1.73 -9.89
C GLN A 80 -0.53 0.98 -8.76
N VAL A 81 0.26 0.38 -7.89
CA VAL A 81 -0.20 -0.51 -6.83
C VAL A 81 -1.20 0.16 -5.88
N GLN A 82 -0.99 1.42 -5.50
CA GLN A 82 -1.89 2.10 -4.57
C GLN A 82 -3.25 2.35 -5.21
N ILE A 83 -3.26 2.93 -6.42
CA ILE A 83 -4.53 3.23 -7.11
C ILE A 83 -5.27 1.95 -7.49
N ALA A 84 -4.56 0.91 -7.90
CA ALA A 84 -5.13 -0.39 -8.22
C ALA A 84 -5.74 -1.07 -6.99
N THR A 85 -5.04 -1.05 -5.85
CA THR A 85 -5.55 -1.58 -4.60
C THR A 85 -6.76 -0.78 -4.11
N TYR A 86 -6.79 0.55 -4.28
CA TYR A 86 -7.95 1.38 -3.93
C TYR A 86 -9.20 0.96 -4.72
N ILE A 87 -9.09 0.92 -6.06
CA ILE A 87 -10.18 0.57 -6.96
C ILE A 87 -10.72 -0.82 -6.63
N THR A 88 -9.81 -1.80 -6.47
CA THR A 88 -10.19 -3.20 -6.22
C THR A 88 -10.81 -3.38 -4.84
N SER A 89 -10.24 -2.77 -3.80
CA SER A 89 -10.76 -2.86 -2.44
C SER A 89 -12.12 -2.19 -2.32
N TRP A 90 -12.33 -1.06 -3.01
CA TRP A 90 -13.61 -0.38 -3.06
C TRP A 90 -14.67 -1.18 -3.82
N ALA A 91 -14.32 -1.77 -4.97
CA ALA A 91 -15.21 -2.66 -5.71
C ALA A 91 -15.64 -3.86 -4.86
N ALA A 92 -14.69 -4.49 -4.15
CA ALA A 92 -14.98 -5.59 -3.23
C ALA A 92 -15.91 -5.17 -2.08
N PHE A 93 -15.64 -4.00 -1.47
CA PHE A 93 -16.47 -3.47 -0.38
C PHE A 93 -17.90 -3.19 -0.80
N LEU A 94 -18.11 -2.52 -1.95
CA LEU A 94 -19.46 -2.23 -2.44
C LEU A 94 -20.20 -3.50 -2.84
N THR A 95 -19.53 -4.44 -3.51
CA THR A 95 -20.12 -5.74 -3.86
C THR A 95 -20.55 -6.51 -2.62
N PHE A 96 -19.68 -6.53 -1.60
CA PHE A 96 -19.99 -7.17 -0.33
C PHE A 96 -21.18 -6.52 0.38
N LYS A 97 -21.25 -5.20 0.42
CA LYS A 97 -22.38 -4.46 0.99
C LYS A 97 -23.69 -4.76 0.26
N GLU A 98 -23.68 -4.70 -1.07
CA GLU A 98 -24.83 -5.04 -1.92
C GLU A 98 -25.30 -6.48 -1.64
N ARG A 99 -24.37 -7.43 -1.53
CA ARG A 99 -24.71 -8.82 -1.25
C ARG A 99 -25.30 -9.03 0.15
N LEU A 100 -24.81 -8.34 1.17
CA LEU A 100 -25.42 -8.37 2.50
C LEU A 100 -26.88 -7.90 2.46
N GLU A 101 -27.14 -6.81 1.72
CA GLU A 101 -28.49 -6.27 1.54
C GLU A 101 -29.42 -7.26 0.81
N GLU A 102 -28.96 -7.84 -0.30
CA GLU A 102 -29.71 -8.83 -1.08
C GLU A 102 -30.03 -10.11 -0.28
N GLU A 103 -29.07 -10.57 0.53
CA GLU A 103 -29.26 -11.74 1.41
C GLU A 103 -30.02 -11.43 2.69
N LYS A 104 -30.36 -10.15 2.93
CA LYS A 104 -30.98 -9.68 4.17
C LYS A 104 -30.15 -10.07 5.40
N LEU A 105 -28.84 -10.10 5.23
CA LEU A 105 -27.87 -10.31 6.30
C LEU A 105 -27.50 -8.96 6.88
N SER A 106 -27.44 -8.91 8.21
CA SER A 106 -26.90 -7.76 8.91
C SER A 106 -25.58 -8.20 9.52
N LEU A 107 -24.51 -7.66 8.95
CA LEU A 107 -23.14 -7.82 9.45
C LEU A 107 -22.54 -6.42 9.40
N ARG A 108 -22.58 -5.70 10.52
CA ARG A 108 -21.97 -4.37 10.61
C ARG A 108 -20.70 -4.44 11.42
N PRO A 109 -19.62 -3.78 10.98
CA PRO A 109 -18.41 -3.74 11.78
C PRO A 109 -18.58 -2.79 12.96
N GLU A 110 -17.87 -3.03 14.04
CA GLU A 110 -17.72 -2.06 15.14
C GLU A 110 -16.53 -1.14 14.92
N VAL A 111 -15.57 -1.57 14.10
CA VAL A 111 -14.37 -0.83 13.75
C VAL A 111 -14.00 -1.07 12.30
N MET A 112 -13.55 -0.01 11.64
CA MET A 112 -12.87 -0.09 10.35
C MET A 112 -11.44 0.37 10.50
N ALA A 113 -10.51 -0.35 9.85
CA ALA A 113 -9.10 0.00 9.86
C ALA A 113 -8.48 -0.27 8.49
N GLY A 114 -7.39 0.40 8.18
CA GLY A 114 -6.62 0.16 6.98
C GLY A 114 -5.16 -0.05 7.30
N HIS A 115 -4.55 -1.09 6.73
CA HIS A 115 -3.12 -1.29 6.87
C HIS A 115 -2.38 -0.30 5.98
N SER A 116 -1.76 0.71 6.58
CA SER A 116 -1.01 1.75 5.87
C SER A 116 -1.84 2.40 4.76
N PHE A 117 -1.54 2.12 3.49
CA PHE A 117 -2.29 2.63 2.35
C PHE A 117 -3.79 2.28 2.42
N GLY A 118 -4.15 1.14 3.01
CA GLY A 118 -5.54 0.73 3.18
C GLY A 118 -6.39 1.74 3.95
N GLU A 119 -5.77 2.64 4.72
CA GLU A 119 -6.45 3.71 5.49
C GLU A 119 -7.31 4.59 4.59
N TYR A 120 -6.89 4.86 3.35
CA TYR A 120 -7.70 5.63 2.39
C TYR A 120 -9.00 4.90 2.03
N THR A 121 -8.94 3.58 1.89
CA THR A 121 -10.15 2.79 1.60
C THR A 121 -11.04 2.72 2.84
N ALA A 122 -10.46 2.50 4.02
CA ALA A 122 -11.19 2.49 5.29
C ALA A 122 -11.91 3.82 5.56
N LEU A 123 -11.22 4.95 5.36
CA LEU A 123 -11.80 6.28 5.53
C LEU A 123 -12.92 6.57 4.52
N THR A 124 -12.81 6.04 3.30
CA THR A 124 -13.89 6.14 2.30
C THR A 124 -15.09 5.26 2.68
N ALA A 125 -14.82 4.04 3.15
CA ALA A 125 -15.85 3.09 3.59
C ALA A 125 -16.61 3.59 4.83
N ALA A 126 -15.91 4.34 5.70
CA ALA A 126 -16.48 5.00 6.85
C ALA A 126 -17.05 6.39 6.55
N GLU A 127 -17.36 6.70 5.28
CA GLU A 127 -17.97 7.96 4.81
C GLU A 127 -17.20 9.27 5.13
N GLY A 128 -16.00 9.17 5.69
CA GLY A 128 -15.15 10.32 6.01
C GLY A 128 -14.65 11.06 4.76
N MET A 129 -14.62 10.38 3.61
CA MET A 129 -14.50 11.01 2.29
C MET A 129 -15.27 10.21 1.24
N ASN A 130 -15.66 10.87 0.15
CA ASN A 130 -16.27 10.18 -0.99
C ASN A 130 -15.21 9.47 -1.85
N TYR A 131 -15.67 8.53 -2.69
CA TYR A 131 -14.83 7.73 -3.57
C TYR A 131 -13.95 8.57 -4.51
N ASP A 132 -14.48 9.64 -5.11
CA ASP A 132 -13.74 10.46 -6.07
C ASP A 132 -12.59 11.21 -5.41
N THR A 133 -12.84 11.77 -4.22
CA THR A 133 -11.82 12.38 -3.36
C THR A 133 -10.72 11.38 -3.02
N GLY A 134 -11.09 10.20 -2.54
CA GLY A 134 -10.12 9.15 -2.22
C GLY A 134 -9.31 8.71 -3.43
N LEU A 135 -9.95 8.53 -4.59
CA LEU A 135 -9.29 8.16 -5.84
C LEU A 135 -8.27 9.22 -6.30
N GLN A 136 -8.63 10.50 -6.24
CA GLN A 136 -7.72 11.60 -6.58
C GLN A 136 -6.53 11.69 -5.62
N LEU A 137 -6.80 11.62 -4.31
CA LEU A 137 -5.78 11.64 -3.26
C LEU A 137 -4.78 10.50 -3.42
N VAL A 138 -5.27 9.28 -3.60
CA VAL A 138 -4.42 8.08 -3.76
C VAL A 138 -3.56 8.18 -5.02
N ASN A 139 -4.15 8.60 -6.14
CA ASN A 139 -3.40 8.77 -7.38
C ASN A 139 -2.25 9.77 -7.21
N GLN A 140 -2.50 10.89 -6.52
CA GLN A 140 -1.49 11.91 -6.30
C GLN A 140 -0.45 11.51 -5.26
N ARG A 141 -0.87 10.90 -4.15
CA ARG A 141 0.02 10.31 -3.14
C ARG A 141 1.03 9.38 -3.79
N GLN A 142 0.58 8.44 -4.62
CA GLN A 142 1.47 7.51 -5.31
C GLN A 142 2.47 8.25 -6.22
N ARG A 143 2.00 9.21 -7.02
CA ARG A 143 2.87 9.99 -7.91
C ARG A 143 3.94 10.75 -7.13
N ILE A 144 3.54 11.43 -6.05
CA ILE A 144 4.43 12.18 -5.17
C ILE A 144 5.46 11.25 -4.53
N MET A 145 5.02 10.13 -3.94
CA MET A 145 5.91 9.16 -3.31
C MET A 145 6.94 8.59 -4.28
N ILE A 146 6.51 8.16 -5.47
CA ILE A 146 7.41 7.61 -6.49
C ILE A 146 8.39 8.69 -6.95
N SER A 147 7.92 9.92 -7.19
CA SER A 147 8.77 11.03 -7.63
C SER A 147 9.83 11.38 -6.60
N CYS A 148 9.46 11.51 -5.33
CA CYS A 148 10.40 11.85 -4.26
C CYS A 148 11.39 10.71 -3.95
N ALA A 149 11.01 9.46 -4.20
CA ALA A 149 11.89 8.30 -3.99
C ALA A 149 12.85 8.02 -5.16
N LYS A 150 12.68 8.68 -6.31
CA LYS A 150 13.46 8.43 -7.52
C LYS A 150 14.97 8.50 -7.27
N ASP A 151 15.40 9.50 -6.52
CA ASP A 151 16.83 9.78 -6.28
C ASP A 151 17.32 9.25 -4.92
N ILE A 152 16.48 8.49 -4.21
CA ILE A 152 16.82 7.89 -2.92
C ILE A 152 17.22 6.44 -3.16
N ASP A 153 18.50 6.11 -2.97
CA ASP A 153 18.97 4.72 -2.91
C ASP A 153 18.59 4.09 -1.55
N GLY A 154 17.35 3.63 -1.46
CA GLY A 154 16.80 3.03 -0.25
C GLY A 154 15.59 2.14 -0.53
N GLY A 155 15.19 1.41 0.51
CA GLY A 155 14.10 0.44 0.41
C GLY A 155 13.58 0.02 1.78
N LEU A 156 12.96 -1.17 1.81
CA LEU A 156 12.40 -1.77 3.01
C LEU A 156 12.84 -3.22 3.16
N VAL A 157 13.02 -3.64 4.39
CA VAL A 157 13.32 -5.02 4.79
C VAL A 157 12.36 -5.46 5.89
N ALA A 158 11.69 -6.59 5.69
CA ALA A 158 10.93 -7.24 6.74
C ALA A 158 11.88 -8.10 7.59
N ILE A 159 11.84 -7.88 8.90
CA ILE A 159 12.55 -8.70 9.89
C ILE A 159 11.51 -9.52 10.64
N ILE A 160 11.70 -10.85 10.62
CA ILE A 160 10.76 -11.83 11.14
C ILE A 160 11.49 -12.72 12.15
N ASN A 161 10.86 -12.97 13.30
CA ASN A 161 11.29 -13.99 14.25
C ASN A 161 10.17 -15.05 14.36
N ARG A 162 10.50 -16.33 14.18
CA ARG A 162 9.49 -17.40 14.24
C ARG A 162 9.27 -17.91 15.66
N ASP A 163 10.31 -17.85 16.48
CA ASP A 163 10.37 -18.54 17.75
C ASP A 163 9.83 -17.67 18.89
N ARG A 164 10.21 -16.38 18.92
CA ARG A 164 9.79 -15.42 19.95
C ARG A 164 9.39 -14.07 19.39
N ASP A 165 8.80 -13.24 20.25
CA ASP A 165 8.50 -11.85 19.92
C ASP A 165 9.77 -11.01 19.78
N ILE A 166 9.72 -10.03 18.88
CA ILE A 166 10.74 -9.01 18.66
C ILE A 166 10.62 -7.99 19.79
N THR A 167 11.65 -7.90 20.62
CA THR A 167 11.69 -6.98 21.76
C THR A 167 12.12 -5.57 21.34
N GLN A 168 11.94 -4.61 22.24
CA GLN A 168 12.46 -3.25 22.05
C GLN A 168 13.99 -3.22 21.99
N GLU A 169 14.67 -4.17 22.63
CA GLU A 169 16.13 -4.30 22.54
C GLU A 169 16.58 -4.81 21.17
N ASP A 170 15.87 -5.80 20.62
CA ASP A 170 16.13 -6.26 19.25
C ASP A 170 15.94 -5.12 18.24
N VAL A 171 14.85 -4.35 18.38
CA VAL A 171 14.61 -3.15 17.59
C VAL A 171 15.79 -2.19 17.67
N ARG A 172 16.25 -1.84 18.88
CA ARG A 172 17.39 -0.93 19.06
C ARG A 172 18.65 -1.46 18.39
N ASN A 173 18.94 -2.75 18.51
CA ASN A 173 20.11 -3.38 17.91
C ASN A 173 20.03 -3.48 16.39
N ILE A 174 18.83 -3.63 15.82
CA ILE A 174 18.61 -3.64 14.37
C ILE A 174 18.72 -2.22 13.79
N THR A 175 18.17 -1.22 14.49
CA THR A 175 18.17 0.16 14.01
C THR A 175 19.49 0.87 14.21
N ASN A 176 20.32 0.43 15.17
CA ASN A 176 21.58 1.09 15.48
C ASN A 176 22.81 0.25 15.14
N TYR A 177 23.80 0.88 14.52
CA TYR A 177 25.11 0.28 14.32
C TYR A 177 26.20 1.29 14.70
N ALA A 178 27.15 0.85 15.55
CA ALA A 178 28.24 1.70 16.05
C ALA A 178 27.75 3.05 16.62
N GLY A 179 26.63 3.04 17.36
CA GLY A 179 26.06 4.24 17.99
C GLY A 179 25.33 5.19 17.03
N ARG A 180 25.05 4.78 15.79
CA ARG A 180 24.28 5.58 14.82
C ARG A 180 23.02 4.84 14.39
N GLU A 181 21.91 5.56 14.28
CA GLU A 181 20.68 5.03 13.68
C GLU A 181 20.90 4.87 12.17
N ILE A 182 20.83 3.62 11.71
CA ILE A 182 21.05 3.24 10.31
C ILE A 182 19.76 2.82 9.61
N LEU A 183 18.75 2.38 10.36
CA LEU A 183 17.44 2.00 9.88
C LEU A 183 16.35 2.60 10.77
N HIS A 184 15.18 2.83 10.19
CA HIS A 184 13.99 3.29 10.88
C HIS A 184 12.90 2.23 10.82
N ILE A 185 12.08 2.11 11.85
CA ILE A 185 10.89 1.25 11.77
C ILE A 185 9.86 1.92 10.88
N ALA A 186 9.49 1.22 9.81
CA ALA A 186 8.46 1.62 8.87
C ALA A 186 7.09 1.05 9.24
N LEU A 187 7.02 -0.20 9.72
CA LEU A 187 5.77 -0.87 10.09
C LEU A 187 5.96 -1.81 11.28
N TYR A 188 5.07 -1.70 12.27
CA TYR A 188 4.86 -2.73 13.30
C TYR A 188 3.70 -3.62 12.85
N ASN A 189 4.00 -4.78 12.24
CA ASN A 189 2.95 -5.64 11.67
C ASN A 189 2.42 -6.66 12.69
N SER A 190 3.28 -7.21 13.53
CA SER A 190 2.92 -8.13 14.61
C SER A 190 4.04 -8.18 15.64
N SER A 191 3.83 -8.87 16.77
CA SER A 191 4.89 -9.11 17.75
C SER A 191 6.11 -9.84 17.16
N LYS A 192 5.94 -10.55 16.05
CA LYS A 192 6.95 -11.39 15.39
C LYS A 192 7.47 -10.86 14.05
N GLN A 193 6.95 -9.73 13.57
CA GLN A 193 7.33 -9.15 12.29
C GLN A 193 7.25 -7.63 12.31
N ASN A 194 8.38 -6.99 12.05
CA ASN A 194 8.50 -5.55 11.83
C ASN A 194 9.11 -5.30 10.45
N VAL A 195 8.79 -4.16 9.85
CA VAL A 195 9.42 -3.69 8.61
C VAL A 195 10.27 -2.49 8.95
N PHE A 196 11.52 -2.52 8.49
CA PHE A 196 12.50 -1.46 8.65
C PHE A 196 12.83 -0.87 7.30
N GLY A 197 13.16 0.42 7.28
CA GLY A 197 13.52 1.15 6.07
C GLY A 197 14.73 2.04 6.28
N GLY A 198 15.43 2.31 5.19
CA GLY A 198 16.61 3.15 5.18
C GLY A 198 17.29 3.13 3.82
N ILE A 199 18.51 3.69 3.76
CA ILE A 199 19.33 3.61 2.55
C ILE A 199 19.82 2.17 2.30
N SER A 200 20.01 1.80 1.04
CA SER A 200 20.32 0.42 0.63
C SER A 200 21.58 -0.13 1.31
N LYS A 201 22.61 0.72 1.47
CA LYS A 201 23.84 0.36 2.20
C LYS A 201 23.57 -0.09 3.65
N ASN A 202 22.70 0.63 4.35
CA ASN A 202 22.38 0.35 5.75
C ASN A 202 21.51 -0.90 5.88
N ILE A 203 20.57 -1.10 4.95
CA ILE A 203 19.79 -2.35 4.86
C ILE A 203 20.73 -3.54 4.65
N GLY A 204 21.70 -3.42 3.74
CA GLY A 204 22.71 -4.45 3.50
C GLY A 204 23.53 -4.78 4.75
N ALA A 205 23.98 -3.74 5.48
CA ALA A 205 24.73 -3.91 6.73
C ALA A 205 23.89 -4.63 7.81
N ALA A 206 22.65 -4.20 8.03
CA ALA A 206 21.75 -4.85 8.99
C ALA A 206 21.49 -6.33 8.64
N LYS A 207 21.25 -6.63 7.35
CA LYS A 207 21.08 -8.01 6.89
C LYS A 207 22.33 -8.86 7.12
N HIS A 208 23.51 -8.29 6.94
CA HIS A 208 24.76 -8.99 7.21
C HIS A 208 24.91 -9.34 8.70
N LEU A 209 24.59 -8.39 9.59
CA LEU A 209 24.62 -8.62 11.05
C LEU A 209 23.63 -9.69 11.48
N LEU A 210 22.46 -9.74 10.84
CA LEU A 210 21.40 -10.69 11.17
C LEU A 210 21.58 -12.07 10.53
N LYS A 211 22.60 -12.28 9.68
CA LYS A 211 22.74 -13.51 8.89
C LYS A 211 22.82 -14.79 9.73
N GLU A 212 23.50 -14.72 10.86
CA GLU A 212 23.67 -15.84 11.81
C GLU A 212 22.79 -15.68 13.06
N SER A 213 21.84 -14.74 13.03
CA SER A 213 20.89 -14.52 14.11
C SER A 213 19.63 -15.38 13.94
N GLU A 214 18.78 -15.39 14.96
CA GLU A 214 17.43 -15.99 14.89
C GLU A 214 16.46 -15.25 13.95
N PHE A 215 16.83 -14.05 13.48
CA PHE A 215 15.97 -13.22 12.64
C PHE A 215 16.12 -13.55 11.16
N LYS A 216 14.99 -13.67 10.48
CA LYS A 216 14.93 -13.73 9.02
C LYS A 216 14.71 -12.34 8.44
N ALA A 217 15.65 -11.90 7.60
CA ALA A 217 15.53 -10.64 6.86
C ALA A 217 15.10 -10.87 5.41
N ILE A 218 14.04 -10.21 4.95
CA ILE A 218 13.46 -10.34 3.60
C ILE A 218 13.32 -8.96 2.97
N ASP A 219 13.96 -8.73 1.83
CA ASP A 219 13.79 -7.47 1.08
C ASP A 219 12.35 -7.38 0.55
N LEU A 220 11.74 -6.20 0.70
CA LEU A 220 10.43 -5.94 0.13
C LEU A 220 10.57 -5.30 -1.25
N PRO A 221 9.86 -5.79 -2.28
CA PRO A 221 9.95 -5.27 -3.65
C PRO A 221 9.16 -3.96 -3.77
N VAL A 222 9.71 -2.87 -3.22
CA VAL A 222 9.11 -1.54 -3.21
C VAL A 222 9.95 -0.53 -3.98
N LEU A 223 9.33 0.57 -4.41
CA LEU A 223 9.99 1.62 -5.20
C LEU A 223 10.77 2.64 -4.35
N GLY A 224 10.69 2.55 -3.02
CA GLY A 224 11.38 3.46 -2.12
C GLY A 224 11.22 3.09 -0.64
N PRO A 225 11.91 3.80 0.26
CA PRO A 225 11.92 3.55 1.70
C PRO A 225 10.67 4.14 2.38
N TRP A 226 9.50 3.59 2.12
CA TRP A 226 8.22 4.10 2.64
C TRP A 226 8.19 4.17 4.16
N HIS A 227 7.44 5.13 4.72
CA HIS A 227 7.31 5.34 6.17
C HIS A 227 8.63 5.58 6.92
N THR A 228 9.63 6.10 6.22
CA THR A 228 10.88 6.55 6.85
C THR A 228 11.01 8.08 6.75
N PRO A 229 11.86 8.70 7.57
CA PRO A 229 12.20 10.12 7.43
C PRO A 229 12.71 10.52 6.04
N LEU A 230 13.26 9.57 5.27
CA LEU A 230 13.69 9.78 3.88
C LEU A 230 12.52 10.21 2.96
N MET A 231 11.28 9.90 3.34
CA MET A 231 10.06 10.31 2.62
C MET A 231 9.48 11.64 3.10
N GLY A 232 10.21 12.43 3.92
CA GLY A 232 9.75 13.70 4.46
C GLY A 232 9.26 14.69 3.38
N ALA A 233 9.98 14.77 2.24
CA ALA A 233 9.58 15.60 1.11
C ALA A 233 8.23 15.15 0.49
N ALA A 234 7.96 13.84 0.45
CA ALA A 234 6.69 13.33 -0.05
C ALA A 234 5.53 13.67 0.90
N SER A 235 5.77 13.62 2.21
CA SER A 235 4.80 14.03 3.22
C SER A 235 4.41 15.51 3.05
N GLU A 236 5.41 16.39 2.94
CA GLU A 236 5.19 17.83 2.76
C GLU A 236 4.47 18.14 1.44
N ASN A 237 4.85 17.48 0.35
CA ASN A 237 4.20 17.66 -0.95
C ASN A 237 2.74 17.19 -0.94
N LEU A 238 2.45 16.07 -0.28
CA LEU A 238 1.08 15.57 -0.15
C LEU A 238 0.23 16.51 0.72
N LYS A 239 0.78 17.02 1.83
CA LYS A 239 0.12 18.01 2.68
C LYS A 239 -0.29 19.24 1.87
N LYS A 240 0.66 19.85 1.13
CA LYS A 240 0.40 21.00 0.26
C LYS A 240 -0.69 20.70 -0.77
N TYR A 241 -0.67 19.50 -1.36
CA TYR A 241 -1.70 19.09 -2.31
C TYR A 241 -3.10 19.02 -1.68
N ILE A 242 -3.21 18.48 -0.46
CA ILE A 242 -4.46 18.40 0.29
C ILE A 242 -4.99 19.80 0.62
N GLU A 243 -4.12 20.67 1.14
CA GLU A 243 -4.48 22.05 1.52
C GLU A 243 -4.92 22.89 0.31
N GLN A 244 -4.31 22.68 -0.87
CA GLN A 244 -4.63 23.42 -2.09
C GLN A 244 -5.94 23.00 -2.78
N LYS A 245 -6.40 21.77 -2.56
CA LYS A 245 -7.52 21.18 -3.30
C LYS A 245 -8.87 21.24 -2.59
N GLU A 246 -8.91 21.83 -1.39
CA GLU A 246 -10.12 22.01 -0.58
C GLU A 246 -10.97 20.73 -0.48
N PHE A 247 -10.31 19.58 -0.26
CA PHE A 247 -11.02 18.33 -0.09
C PHE A 247 -11.98 18.41 1.11
N SER A 248 -13.22 17.97 0.91
CA SER A 248 -14.20 17.88 1.99
C SER A 248 -14.07 16.53 2.70
N PHE A 249 -13.77 16.59 3.99
CA PHE A 249 -13.79 15.46 4.91
C PHE A 249 -14.95 15.63 5.89
N LYS A 250 -15.55 14.52 6.31
CA LYS A 250 -16.63 14.48 7.30
C LYS A 250 -16.23 13.66 8.51
N GLY A 251 -17.02 13.76 9.59
CA GLY A 251 -16.96 12.78 10.66
C GLY A 251 -17.20 11.38 10.09
N THR A 252 -16.45 10.39 10.56
CA THR A 252 -16.57 9.01 10.10
C THR A 252 -17.83 8.36 10.67
N GLU A 253 -18.57 7.68 9.83
CA GLU A 253 -19.74 6.89 10.19
C GLU A 253 -19.50 5.42 9.82
N ILE A 254 -19.86 4.52 10.71
CA ILE A 254 -19.82 3.09 10.43
C ILE A 254 -21.11 2.73 9.66
N PRO A 255 -21.03 2.30 8.39
CA PRO A 255 -22.18 1.97 7.56
C PRO A 255 -23.00 0.75 8.03
#